data_AF-A0A395W5J6-F1
#
_entry.id   AF-A0A395W5J6-F1
#
_cell.length_a   1.000
_cell.length_b   1.000
_cell.length_c   1.000
_cell.angle_alpha   90.00
_cell.angle_beta   90.00
_cell.angle_gamma   90.00
#
_symmetry.space_group_name_H-M   'P 1'
#
loop_
_entity.id
_entity.type
_entity.pdbx_description
1 polymer ?
#
loop_
_entity_poly.entity_id
_entity_poly.type
_entity_poly.pdbx_seq_one_letter_code
_entity_poly.pdbx_strand_id
1 'polypeptide(L)'
;MYLLSLLLTPISECERNDLLEVIQSRTDKKSTIYCSQWAPEGWLGKLSDGPLADTILDRIRTSSYTILLKGRSLREDYSKIK
;
A
#
# COMPACT_ATOMS: atom_id res chain seq x y z
N MET A 1 13.04 2.85 0.32
CA MET A 1 11.97 3.80 -0.08
C MET A 1 10.76 3.48 0.78
N TYR A 2 10.19 4.50 1.42
CA TYR A 2 9.05 4.36 2.32
C TYR A 2 7.87 5.05 1.66
N LEU A 3 6.83 4.29 1.32
CA LEU A 3 5.55 4.85 0.87
C LEU A 3 4.61 4.86 2.07
N LEU A 4 4.63 5.98 2.80
CA LEU A 4 3.72 6.24 3.90
C LEU A 4 2.42 6.80 3.31
N SER A 5 1.31 6.07 3.47
CA SER A 5 -0.04 6.37 2.94
C SER A 5 -0.33 5.94 1.49
N LEU A 6 -0.02 4.68 1.16
CA LEU A 6 -0.51 4.08 -0.08
C LEU A 6 -2.05 4.07 -0.10
N LEU A 7 -2.66 4.55 -1.19
CA LEU A 7 -4.12 4.50 -1.45
C LEU A 7 -4.99 5.36 -0.53
N LEU A 8 -4.47 6.49 -0.04
CA LEU A 8 -5.27 7.45 0.72
C LEU A 8 -6.29 8.18 -0.17
N THR A 9 -5.89 8.51 -1.40
CA THR A 9 -6.73 9.08 -2.45
C THR A 9 -6.89 8.08 -3.60
N PRO A 10 -8.01 8.12 -4.35
CA PRO A 10 -8.10 7.39 -5.60
C PRO A 10 -7.00 7.89 -6.54
N ILE A 11 -6.35 6.97 -7.24
CA ILE A 11 -5.25 7.29 -8.16
C ILE A 11 -5.72 7.14 -9.60
N SER A 12 -5.20 8.01 -10.47
CA SER A 12 -5.45 7.97 -11.90
C SER A 12 -4.77 6.78 -12.58
N GLU A 13 -5.12 6.49 -13.83
CA GLU A 13 -4.49 5.42 -14.61
C GLU A 13 -2.99 5.65 -14.84
N CYS A 14 -2.56 6.89 -15.09
CA CYS A 14 -1.14 7.23 -15.22
C CYS A 14 -0.39 6.91 -13.93
N GLU A 15 -0.89 7.37 -12.78
CA GLU A 15 -0.26 7.13 -11.48
C GLU A 15 -0.19 5.64 -11.12
N ARG A 16 -1.15 4.83 -11.59
CA ARG A 16 -1.10 3.37 -11.45
C ARG A 16 0.01 2.73 -12.25
N ASN A 17 0.22 3.19 -13.49
CA ASN A 17 1.31 2.71 -14.33
C ASN A 17 2.66 3.08 -13.71
N ASP A 18 2.81 4.32 -13.24
CA ASP A 18 4.02 4.78 -12.55
C ASP A 18 4.28 3.96 -11.28
N LEU A 19 3.24 3.67 -10.49
CA LEU A 19 3.34 2.82 -9.31
C LEU A 19 3.81 1.41 -9.68
N LEU A 20 3.24 0.83 -10.74
CA LEU A 20 3.62 -0.49 -11.22
C LEU A 20 5.09 -0.52 -11.67
N GLU A 21 5.55 0.49 -12.41
CA GLU A 21 6.95 0.60 -12.84
C GLU A 21 7.90 0.68 -11.65
N VAL A 22 7.57 1.50 -10.64
CA VAL A 22 8.37 1.63 -9.42
C VAL A 22 8.40 0.31 -8.65
N ILE A 23 7.27 -0.39 -8.51
CA ILE A 23 7.21 -1.70 -7.86
C ILE A 23 8.10 -2.69 -8.61
N GLN A 24 7.90 -2.82 -9.93
CA GLN A 24 8.66 -3.73 -10.79
C GLN A 24 10.16 -3.48 -10.75
N SER A 25 10.58 -2.21 -10.83
CA SER A 25 11.98 -1.84 -10.81
C SER A 25 12.67 -2.22 -9.50
N ARG A 26 11.90 -2.30 -8.40
CA ARG A 26 12.40 -2.58 -7.04
C ARG A 26 12.24 -4.03 -6.61
N THR A 27 11.27 -4.76 -7.16
CA THR A 27 11.12 -6.21 -6.96
C THR A 27 12.47 -6.90 -7.22
N ASP A 28 12.86 -7.79 -6.33
CA ASP A 28 14.12 -8.55 -6.33
C ASP A 28 15.42 -7.74 -6.24
N LYS A 29 15.38 -6.40 -6.22
CA LYS A 29 16.56 -5.55 -6.06
C LYS A 29 16.73 -4.98 -4.67
N LYS A 30 15.65 -4.45 -4.08
CA LYS A 30 15.68 -3.79 -2.77
C LYS A 30 14.34 -3.90 -2.05
N SER A 31 14.38 -4.08 -0.73
CA SER A 31 13.17 -4.08 0.11
C SER A 31 12.41 -2.74 -0.01
N THR A 32 11.09 -2.83 -0.02
CA THR A 32 10.17 -1.70 -0.08
C THR A 32 9.09 -1.90 0.97
N ILE A 33 8.87 -0.89 1.81
CA ILE A 33 7.85 -0.95 2.86
C ILE A 33 6.64 -0.15 2.39
N TYR A 34 5.49 -0.82 2.36
CA TYR A 34 4.20 -0.26 2.02
C TYR A 34 3.37 -0.10 3.29
N CYS A 35 2.84 1.10 3.55
CA CYS A 35 1.93 1.34 4.67
C CYS A 35 0.61 1.89 4.14
N SER A 36 -0.49 1.18 4.41
CA SER A 36 -1.85 1.62 4.08
C SER A 36 -2.74 1.57 5.32
N GLN A 37 -3.78 2.42 5.31
CA GLN A 37 -4.85 2.35 6.32
C GLN A 37 -5.83 1.21 6.04
N TRP A 38 -5.78 0.64 4.84
CA TRP A 38 -6.65 -0.44 4.39
C TRP A 38 -5.92 -1.77 4.45
N ALA A 39 -6.65 -2.83 4.75
CA ALA A 39 -6.15 -4.19 4.60
C ALA A 39 -5.96 -4.52 3.09
N PRO A 40 -5.09 -5.49 2.73
CA PRO A 40 -4.81 -5.83 1.34
C PRO A 40 -6.05 -6.14 0.50
N GLU A 41 -7.12 -6.65 1.13
CA GLU A 41 -8.40 -6.96 0.49
C GLU A 41 -9.12 -5.68 0.01
N GLY A 42 -8.95 -4.57 0.73
CA GLY A 42 -9.56 -3.27 0.39
C GLY A 42 -8.80 -2.48 -0.66
N TRP A 43 -7.62 -2.94 -1.09
CA TRP A 43 -6.79 -2.19 -2.04
C TRP A 43 -7.30 -2.29 -3.47
N LEU A 44 -7.91 -3.41 -3.87
CA LEU A 44 -8.44 -3.60 -5.21
C LEU A 44 -9.46 -2.51 -5.56
N GLY A 45 -10.41 -2.26 -4.65
CA GLY A 45 -11.40 -1.19 -4.82
C GLY A 45 -10.82 0.23 -4.82
N LYS A 46 -9.62 0.44 -4.26
CA LYS A 46 -8.93 1.75 -4.28
C LYS A 46 -8.04 1.93 -5.50
N LEU A 47 -7.49 0.85 -6.03
CA LEU A 47 -6.73 0.79 -7.27
C LEU A 47 -7.63 0.80 -8.52
N SER A 48 -8.96 0.85 -8.33
CA SER A 48 -10.01 0.69 -9.33
C SER A 48 -9.99 -0.67 -10.03
N ASP A 49 -11.17 -1.17 -10.41
CA ASP A 49 -11.27 -2.48 -11.07
C ASP A 49 -10.61 -2.44 -12.44
N GLY A 50 -9.69 -3.38 -12.66
CA GLY A 50 -9.03 -3.56 -13.95
C GLY A 50 -7.77 -4.41 -13.86
N PRO A 51 -7.29 -4.95 -14.99
CA PRO A 51 -6.15 -5.87 -15.04
C PRO A 51 -4.87 -5.31 -14.40
N LEU A 52 -4.71 -3.98 -14.44
CA LEU A 52 -3.55 -3.30 -13.88
C LEU A 52 -3.55 -3.34 -12.34
N ALA A 53 -4.72 -3.19 -11.71
CA ALA A 53 -4.87 -3.24 -10.26
C ALA A 53 -4.57 -4.64 -9.72
N ASP A 54 -5.10 -5.68 -10.40
CA ASP A 54 -4.80 -7.07 -10.07
C ASP A 54 -3.31 -7.37 -10.19
N THR A 55 -2.67 -6.89 -11.27
CA THR A 55 -1.23 -7.09 -11.50
C THR A 55 -0.37 -6.42 -10.43
N ILE A 56 -0.74 -5.21 -9.99
CA ILE A 56 -0.04 -4.51 -8.90
C ILE A 56 -0.17 -5.30 -7.60
N LEU A 57 -1.39 -5.75 -7.26
CA LEU A 57 -1.64 -6.48 -6.03
C LEU A 57 -0.94 -7.84 -5.99
N ASP A 58 -0.96 -8.56 -7.10
CA ASP A 58 -0.30 -9.86 -7.21
C ASP A 58 1.22 -9.74 -6.98
N ARG A 59 1.84 -8.71 -7.56
CA ARG A 59 3.27 -8.43 -7.35
C ARG A 59 3.58 -8.05 -5.91
N ILE A 60 2.76 -7.21 -5.28
CA ILE A 60 2.98 -6.86 -3.87
C ILE A 60 2.80 -8.09 -3.00
N ARG A 61 1.72 -8.86 -3.16
CA ARG A 61 1.45 -10.07 -2.36
C ARG A 61 2.54 -11.13 -2.47
N THR A 62 3.03 -11.38 -3.69
CA THR A 62 4.04 -12.41 -3.93
C THR A 62 5.41 -12.03 -3.36
N SER A 63 5.73 -10.72 -3.31
CA SER A 63 7.05 -10.22 -2.89
C SER A 63 7.07 -9.58 -1.49
N SER A 64 5.98 -9.66 -0.71
CA SER A 64 5.89 -9.00 0.59
C SER A 64 5.33 -9.87 1.70
N TYR A 65 5.72 -9.51 2.93
CA TYR A 65 5.10 -10.02 4.14
C TYR A 65 4.05 -9.03 4.62
N THR A 66 2.83 -9.50 4.85
CA THR A 66 1.74 -8.66 5.33
C THR A 66 1.71 -8.66 6.85
N ILE A 67 1.74 -7.47 7.46
CA ILE A 67 1.58 -7.30 8.91
C ILE A 67 0.31 -6.48 9.15
N LEU A 68 -0.71 -7.11 9.70
CA LEU A 68 -1.96 -6.44 10.04
C LEU A 68 -1.84 -5.80 11.44
N LEU A 69 -1.75 -4.47 11.46
CA LEU A 69 -1.71 -3.71 12.70
C LEU A 69 -3.14 -3.49 13.21
N LYS A 70 -3.37 -3.85 14.48
CA LYS A 70 -4.64 -3.61 15.20
C LYS A 70 -4.32 -2.85 16.48
N GLY A 71 -5.11 -1.83 16.79
CA GLY A 71 -4.93 -1.03 17.99
C GLY A 71 -5.58 0.33 17.87
N ARG A 72 -5.70 1.02 19.01
CA ARG A 72 -6.13 2.42 19.04
C ARG A 72 -5.04 3.33 18.50
N SER A 73 -5.41 4.53 18.09
CA SER A 73 -4.42 5.49 17.62
C SER A 73 -3.50 5.87 18.77
N LEU A 74 -2.19 5.72 18.58
CA LEU A 74 -1.21 6.19 19.56
C LEU A 74 -1.40 7.68 19.88
N ARG A 75 -1.92 8.49 18.94
CA ARG A 75 -2.24 9.90 19.18
C ARG A 75 -3.27 10.11 20.30
N GLU A 76 -4.27 9.24 20.40
CA GLU A 76 -5.27 9.32 21.48
C GLU A 76 -4.67 8.97 22.84
N ASP A 77 -3.78 7.98 22.87
CA ASP A 77 -3.10 7.56 24.10
C ASP A 77 -2.15 8.67 24.59
N TYR A 78 -1.38 9.30 23.69
CA TYR A 78 -0.54 10.46 24.03
C TYR A 78 -1.34 11.69 24.49
N SER A 79 -2.55 11.89 23.95
CA SER A 79 -3.41 13.01 24.35
C SER A 79 -3.98 12.86 25.77
N LYS A 80 -4.02 11.64 26.33
CA LYS A 80 -4.50 11.37 27.69
C LYS A 80 -3.41 11.46 28.76
N ILE A 81 -2.15 11.46 28.32
CA ILE A 81 -0.97 11.56 29.20
C ILE A 81 -0.65 13.03 29.52
N LYS A 82 -1.24 13.97 28.78
CA LYS A 82 -1.10 15.41 28.97
C LYS A 82 -2.32 15.99 29.69
#